data_AF-A0A0Q7K3H9-F1
#
_entry.id   AF-A0A0Q7K3H9-F1
#
_cell.length_a   1.000
_cell.length_b   1.000
_cell.length_c   1.000
_cell.angle_alpha   90.00
_cell.angle_beta   90.00
_cell.angle_gamma   90.00
#
_symmetry.space_group_name_H-M   'P 1'
#
loop_
_entity.id
_entity.type
_entity.pdbx_description
1 polymer ?
#
loop_
_entity_poly.entity_id
_entity_poly.type
_entity_poly.pdbx_seq_one_letter_code
_entity_poly.pdbx_strand_id
1 'polypeptide(L)' 'MSPPHASLQRGRRELLSIEQAAAYLGRNPRFVRRLIASTPDHRPEVAFYMVGRFPRIDRADLDRWLDDRKVQP' A
#
# COMPACT_ATOMS: atom_id res chain seq x y z
N MET A 1 -21.80 23.88 -13.27
CA MET A 1 -20.42 23.70 -12.79
C MET A 1 -20.43 23.12 -11.39
N SER A 2 -20.00 21.87 -11.24
CA SER A 2 -19.45 21.28 -10.00
C SER A 2 -18.85 19.93 -10.42
N PRO A 3 -17.56 19.71 -10.17
CA PRO A 3 -17.26 18.81 -9.05
C PRO A 3 -16.08 19.32 -8.21
N PRO A 4 -15.96 18.82 -6.98
CA PRO A 4 -14.89 17.85 -6.83
C PRO A 4 -15.36 16.57 -6.15
N HIS A 5 -14.86 15.49 -6.73
CA HIS A 5 -15.01 14.10 -6.36
C HIS A 5 -14.30 13.82 -5.02
N ALA A 6 -14.82 14.35 -3.92
CA ALA A 6 -14.30 14.13 -2.58
C ALA A 6 -15.34 13.43 -1.70
N SER A 7 -15.92 12.34 -2.20
CA SER A 7 -16.59 11.38 -1.34
C SER A 7 -15.54 10.75 -0.43
N LEU A 8 -15.49 11.25 0.80
CA LEU A 8 -14.81 10.64 1.93
C LEU A 8 -15.24 9.17 2.05
N GLN A 9 -14.47 8.24 1.46
CA GLN A 9 -14.48 6.82 1.84
C GLN A 9 -13.79 6.66 3.20
N ARG A 10 -14.28 7.36 4.22
CA ARG A 10 -13.97 7.11 5.62
C ARG A 10 -14.88 5.96 6.08
N GLY A 11 -14.35 4.75 6.17
CA GLY A 11 -15.06 3.70 6.92
C GLY A 11 -14.47 2.30 6.95
N ARG A 12 -13.79 1.84 5.89
CA ARG A 12 -13.18 0.50 5.88
C ARG A 12 -11.78 0.58 5.29
N ARG A 13 -10.76 0.37 6.12
CA ARG A 13 -9.41 0.08 5.62
C ARG A 13 -9.48 -1.19 4.78
N GLU A 14 -9.13 -1.09 3.51
CA GLU A 14 -9.06 -2.25 2.62
C GLU A 14 -7.69 -2.92 2.82
N LEU A 15 -7.65 -3.89 3.74
CA LEU A 15 -6.42 -4.57 4.14
C LEU A 15 -6.10 -5.74 3.20
N LEU A 16 -5.23 -5.49 2.23
CA LEU A 16 -4.79 -6.46 1.24
C LEU A 16 -3.73 -7.40 1.83
N SER A 17 -3.80 -8.69 1.46
CA SER A 17 -2.67 -9.61 1.64
C SER A 17 -1.51 -9.23 0.72
N ILE A 18 -0.34 -9.84 0.93
CA ILE A 18 0.82 -9.67 0.04
C ILE A 18 0.48 -10.02 -1.41
N GLU A 19 -0.25 -11.11 -1.64
CA GLU A 19 -0.65 -11.56 -2.98
C GLU A 19 -1.61 -10.56 -3.63
N GLN A 20 -2.58 -10.06 -2.86
CA GLN A 20 -3.55 -9.07 -3.35
C GLN A 20 -2.89 -7.72 -3.65
N ALA A 21 -1.99 -7.26 -2.78
CA ALA A 21 -1.19 -6.06 -3.00
C ALA A 21 -0.29 -6.20 -4.24
N ALA A 22 0.29 -7.39 -4.46
CA ALA A 22 1.12 -7.65 -5.63
C ALA A 22 0.32 -7.59 -6.92
N ALA A 23 -0.85 -8.23 -6.94
CA ALA A 23 -1.79 -8.13 -8.05
C ALA A 23 -2.23 -6.69 -8.30
N TYR A 24 -2.50 -5.93 -7.23
CA TYR A 24 -2.88 -4.51 -7.31
C TYR A 24 -1.79 -3.64 -7.95
N LEU A 25 -0.52 -3.86 -7.57
CA LEU A 25 0.62 -3.14 -8.14
C LEU A 25 1.03 -3.66 -9.54
N GLY A 26 0.44 -4.76 -10.02
CA GLY A 26 0.91 -5.46 -11.22
C GLY A 26 2.34 -6.01 -11.06
N ARG A 27 2.72 -6.41 -9.85
CA ARG A 27 4.07 -6.88 -9.50
C ARG A 27 4.06 -8.27 -8.86
N ASN A 28 5.25 -8.81 -8.61
CA ASN A 28 5.43 -10.10 -7.94
C ASN A 28 5.30 -9.96 -6.40
N PRO A 29 4.74 -10.94 -5.68
CA PRO A 29 4.68 -10.95 -4.20
C PRO A 29 6.01 -10.70 -3.49
N ARG A 30 7.14 -11.15 -4.08
CA ARG A 30 8.49 -10.86 -3.54
C ARG A 30 8.81 -9.37 -3.52
N PHE A 31 8.30 -8.61 -4.50
CA PHE A 31 8.45 -7.15 -4.54
C PHE A 31 7.74 -6.51 -3.35
N VAL A 32 6.48 -6.91 -3.10
CA VAL A 32 5.70 -6.42 -1.96
C VAL A 32 6.37 -6.77 -0.63
N ARG A 33 6.89 -7.99 -0.48
CA ARG A 33 7.65 -8.39 0.73
C ARG A 33 8.86 -7.51 0.95
N ARG A 34 9.54 -7.06 -0.11
CA ARG A 34 10.68 -6.12 0.00
C ARG A 34 10.22 -4.74 0.45
N LEU A 35 9.08 -4.25 -0.04
CA LEU A 35 8.54 -2.93 0.37
C LEU A 35 8.22 -2.86 1.86
N ILE A 36 7.69 -3.94 2.42
CA ILE A 36 7.30 -4.00 3.84
C ILE A 36 8.38 -4.57 4.75
N ALA A 37 9.47 -5.12 4.20
CA ALA A 37 10.56 -5.63 4.99
C ALA A 37 11.19 -4.48 5.76
N SER A 38 11.12 -4.54 7.09
CA SER A 38 11.98 -3.71 7.93
C SER A 38 13.37 -4.32 7.88
N THR A 39 14.31 -3.63 7.24
CA THR A 39 15.73 -4.00 7.36
C THR A 39 16.31 -3.31 8.59
N PRO A 40 17.38 -3.83 9.20
CA PRO A 40 18.01 -3.21 10.37
C PRO A 40 18.37 -1.72 10.15
N ASP A 41 18.63 -1.35 8.90
CA ASP A 41 19.04 -0.01 8.50
C ASP A 41 17.92 0.84 7.88
N HIS A 42 16.72 0.29 7.58
CA HIS A 42 15.66 1.04 6.88
C HIS A 42 14.25 0.81 7.43
N ARG A 43 13.46 1.89 7.34
CA ARG A 43 12.02 1.90 7.51
C ARG A 43 11.34 1.27 6.28
N PRO A 44 10.25 0.50 6.43
CA PRO A 44 9.47 0.03 5.30
C PRO A 44 8.94 1.21 4.49
N GLU A 45 8.95 1.05 3.17
CA GLU A 45 8.49 2.09 2.25
C GLU A 45 6.98 2.27 2.26
N VAL A 46 6.25 1.20 2.59
CA VAL A 46 4.80 1.20 2.72
C VAL A 46 4.43 0.69 4.10
N ALA A 47 3.49 1.37 4.75
CA ALA A 47 2.95 0.94 6.02
C ALA A 47 2.29 -0.44 5.89
N PHE A 48 2.46 -1.28 6.90
CA PHE A 48 1.78 -2.57 6.99
C PHE A 48 1.28 -2.80 8.42
N TYR A 49 0.27 -3.64 8.52
CA TYR A 49 -0.42 -3.98 9.75
C TYR A 49 -0.41 -5.49 9.92
N MET A 50 0.02 -5.98 11.08
CA MET A 50 -0.07 -7.41 11.37
C MET A 50 -1.52 -7.76 11.74
N VAL A 51 -2.16 -8.62 10.94
CA VAL A 51 -3.49 -9.17 11.23
C VAL A 51 -3.31 -10.65 11.52
N GLY A 52 -3.32 -10.99 12.82
CA GLY A 52 -2.86 -12.28 13.30
C GLY A 52 -1.37 -12.46 12.99
N ARG A 53 -1.02 -13.54 12.26
CA ARG A 53 0.37 -13.85 11.87
C ARG A 53 0.78 -13.24 10.51
N PHE A 54 -0.16 -12.65 9.77
CA PHE A 54 0.09 -12.24 8.39
C PHE A 54 0.11 -10.72 8.24
N PRO A 55 1.11 -10.14 7.54
CA PRO A 55 1.11 -8.72 7.23
C PRO A 55 0.02 -8.40 6.22
N ARG A 56 -0.64 -7.27 6.45
CA ARG A 56 -1.64 -6.68 5.57
C ARG A 56 -1.27 -5.25 5.25
N ILE A 57 -1.62 -4.81 4.05
CA ILE A 57 -1.28 -3.49 3.54
C ILE A 57 -2.58 -2.77 3.23
N ASP A 58 -2.73 -1.54 3.71
CA ASP A 58 -3.88 -0.72 3.34
C ASP A 58 -3.72 -0.29 1.88
N ARG A 59 -4.75 -0.54 1.07
CA ARG A 59 -4.77 -0.10 -0.33
C ARG A 59 -4.52 1.40 -0.46
N ALA A 60 -5.06 2.21 0.45
CA ALA A 60 -4.86 3.66 0.40
C ALA A 60 -3.38 4.05 0.61
N ASP A 61 -2.63 3.27 1.38
CA ASP A 61 -1.19 3.50 1.57
C ASP A 61 -0.38 3.05 0.34
N LEU A 62 -0.84 2.01 -0.39
CA LEU A 62 -0.26 1.65 -1.69
C LEU A 62 -0.49 2.73 -2.76
N ASP A 63 -1.70 3.30 -2.80
CA ASP A 63 -2.03 4.39 -3.72
C ASP A 63 -1.16 5.63 -3.47
N ARG A 64 -1.00 6.01 -2.19
CA ARG A 64 -0.08 7.09 -1.81
C ARG A 64 1.36 6.82 -2.24
N TRP A 65 1.86 5.60 -2.00
CA TRP A 65 3.21 5.23 -2.40
C TRP A 65 3.39 5.28 -3.92
N LEU A 66 2.38 4.85 -4.69
CA LEU A 66 2.40 4.97 -6.15
C LEU A 66 2.45 6.43 -6.60
N ASP A 67 1.64 7.29 -5.99
CA ASP A 67 1.61 8.71 -6.33
C ASP A 67 2.92 9.40 -5.97
N ASP A 68 3.51 9.12 -4.81
CA ASP A 68 4.84 9.63 -4.42
C ASP A 68 5.93 9.21 -5.43
N ARG A 69 5.84 8.00 -5.99
CA ARG A 69 6.81 7.46 -6.96
C ARG A 69 6.60 7.96 -8.39
N LYS A 70 5.38 8.36 -8.77
CA LYS A 70 5.11 8.98 -10.09
C LYS A 70 5.73 10.37 -10.24
N VAL A 71 6.11 11.01 -9.12
CA VAL A 71 6.67 12.38 -9.09
C VAL A 71 8.20 12.40 -9.30
N GLN A 72 8.83 11.31 -9.74
CA GLN A 72 10.24 11.37 -10.20
C GLN A 72 10.35 11.79 -11.67
N PRO A 73 10.82 13.01 -11.99
CA PRO A 73 11.22 13.40 -13.35
C PRO A 73 12.53 12.75 -13.80
#